data_AF-A0A0L0LCK2-F1
#
_entry.id   AF-A0A0L0LCK2-F1
#
_cell.length_a   1.000
_cell.length_b   1.000
_cell.length_c   1.000
_cell.angle_alpha   90.00
_cell.angle_beta   90.00
_cell.angle_gamma   90.00
#
_symmetry.space_group_name_H-M   'P 1'
#
loop_
_entity.id
_entity.type
_entity.pdbx_description
1 polymer ?
#
loop_
_entity_poly.entity_id
_entity_poly.type
_entity_poly.pdbx_seq_one_letter_code
_entity_poly.pdbx_strand_id
1 'polypeptide(L)' 'MKVSKIIHVSSVVVGLIGVISFLAAVFGGADNSVLGVTKIDALLCAGILILIATWLQVATIHHMMLEKRGENI' A
#
# COMPACT_ATOMS: atom_id res chain seq x y z
N MET A 1 -13.40 1.79 25.73
CA MET A 1 -13.55 2.85 24.70
C MET A 1 -14.53 2.39 23.62
N LYS A 2 -15.11 3.32 22.83
CA LYS A 2 -15.57 3.13 21.44
C LYS A 2 -14.91 1.93 20.75
N VAL A 3 -15.62 0.88 20.31
CA VAL A 3 -15.00 -0.18 19.46
C VAL A 3 -14.33 0.46 18.25
N SER A 4 -14.96 1.47 17.64
CA SER A 4 -14.40 2.28 16.55
C SER A 4 -13.06 2.94 16.91
N LYS A 5 -12.92 3.44 18.14
CA LYS A 5 -11.68 4.09 18.61
C LYS A 5 -10.56 3.06 18.78
N ILE A 6 -10.88 1.85 19.24
CA ILE A 6 -9.90 0.77 19.37
C ILE A 6 -9.38 0.36 17.99
N ILE A 7 -10.29 0.13 17.04
CA ILE A 7 -9.95 -0.24 15.66
C ILE A 7 -9.09 0.85 14.99
N HIS A 8 -9.46 2.12 15.19
CA HIS A 8 -8.69 3.24 14.64
C HIS A 8 -7.26 3.25 15.17
N VAL A 9 -7.09 3.18 16.50
CA VAL A 9 -5.76 3.18 17.12
C VAL A 9 -4.95 1.96 16.69
N SER A 10 -5.54 0.77 16.66
CA SER A 10 -4.83 -0.43 16.20
C SER A 10 -4.43 -0.33 14.73
N SER A 11 -5.26 0.26 13.88
CA SER A 11 -4.92 0.48 12.46
C SER A 11 -3.71 1.40 12.30
N VAL A 12 -3.66 2.50 13.07
CA VAL A 12 -2.51 3.42 13.05
C VAL A 12 -1.24 2.73 13.53
N VAL A 13 -1.32 1.97 14.64
CA VAL A 13 -0.16 1.26 15.20
C VAL A 13 0.35 0.18 14.24
N VAL A 14 -0.54 -0.64 13.68
CA VAL A 14 -0.17 -1.68 12.70
C VAL A 14 0.42 -1.04 11.44
N GLY A 15 -0.15 0.08 10.98
CA GLY A 15 0.41 0.83 9.85
C GLY A 15 1.82 1.33 10.12
N LEU A 16 2.07 1.91 11.29
CA LEU A 16 3.40 2.40 11.69
C LEU A 16 4.42 1.25 11.76
N ILE A 17 4.04 0.12 12.38
CA ILE A 17 4.88 -1.08 12.44
C ILE A 17 5.20 -1.57 11.03
N GLY A 18 4.20 -1.61 10.14
CA GLY A 18 4.40 -2.00 8.74
C GLY A 18 5.42 -1.13 8.02
N VAL A 19 5.37 0.20 8.19
CA VAL A 19 6.35 1.12 7.60
C VAL A 19 7.75 0.85 8.14
N ILE A 20 7.91 0.68 9.46
CA ILE A 20 9.22 0.40 10.07
C ILE A 20 9.77 -0.94 9.59
N SER A 21 8.94 -1.99 9.55
CA SER A 21 9.33 -3.32 9.05
C SER A 21 9.76 -3.27 7.59
N PHE A 22 9.05 -2.52 6.75
CA PHE A 22 9.42 -2.33 5.35
C PHE A 22 10.78 -1.63 5.21
N LEU A 23 11.00 -0.53 5.94
CA LEU A 23 12.28 0.19 5.92
C LEU A 23 13.42 -0.71 6.40
N ALA A 24 13.22 -1.49 7.45
CA ALA A 24 14.20 -2.43 7.96
C ALA A 24 14.53 -3.56 6.96
N ALA A 25 13.53 -4.09 6.24
CA ALA A 25 13.74 -5.11 5.21
C ALA A 25 14.47 -4.54 3.97
N VAL A 26 14.15 -3.32 3.55
CA VAL A 26 14.74 -2.69 2.35
C VAL A 26 16.15 -2.17 2.60
N PHE A 27 16.34 -1.42 3.67
CA PHE A 27 17.61 -0.76 3.99
C PHE A 27 18.52 -1.60 4.89
N GLY A 28 18.05 -2.76 5.34
CA GLY A 28 18.87 -3.77 5.99
C GLY A 28 19.99 -4.34 5.09
N GLY A 29 20.92 -5.07 5.71
CA GLY A 29 21.96 -5.82 5.01
C GLY A 29 21.40 -6.80 3.96
N ALA A 30 22.24 -7.33 3.09
CA ALA A 30 21.81 -8.17 1.97
C ALA A 30 21.01 -9.41 2.41
N ASP A 31 21.37 -10.00 3.54
CA ASP A 31 20.72 -11.20 4.12
C ASP A 31 19.64 -10.86 5.17
N ASN A 32 19.25 -9.59 5.32
CA ASN A 32 18.25 -9.22 6.30
C ASN A 32 16.86 -9.73 5.92
N SER A 33 16.20 -10.31 6.93
CA SER A 33 14.80 -10.72 6.88
C SER A 33 14.06 -10.14 8.09
N VAL A 34 12.90 -9.55 7.86
CA VAL A 34 12.02 -9.04 8.91
C VAL A 34 10.76 -9.89 8.92
N LEU A 35 10.55 -10.65 10.00
CA LEU A 35 9.40 -11.55 10.14
C LEU A 35 9.27 -12.57 8.98
N GLY A 36 10.41 -13.03 8.44
CA GLY A 36 10.45 -13.96 7.31
C GLY A 36 10.32 -13.31 5.93
N VAL A 37 10.16 -11.98 5.85
CA VAL A 37 10.09 -11.22 4.59
C VAL A 37 11.48 -10.71 4.23
N THR A 38 11.97 -11.04 3.03
CA THR A 38 13.26 -10.58 2.53
C THR A 38 13.15 -9.24 1.80
N LYS A 39 14.28 -8.62 1.51
CA LYS A 39 14.37 -7.42 0.67
C LYS A 39 13.67 -7.60 -0.68
N ILE A 40 13.87 -8.76 -1.32
CA ILE A 40 13.31 -9.03 -2.65
C ILE A 40 11.79 -9.13 -2.57
N ASP A 41 11.25 -9.81 -1.55
CA ASP A 41 9.80 -9.90 -1.32
C ASP A 41 9.18 -8.51 -1.11
N ALA A 42 9.83 -7.67 -0.30
CA ALA A 42 9.38 -6.32 -0.02
C ALA A 42 9.35 -5.44 -1.28
N LEU A 43 10.40 -5.50 -2.12
CA LEU A 43 10.47 -4.73 -3.36
C LEU A 43 9.46 -5.20 -4.40
N LEU A 44 9.27 -6.51 -4.55
CA LEU A 44 8.27 -7.09 -5.45
C LEU A 44 6.86 -6.64 -5.05
N CYS A 45 6.54 -6.73 -3.75
CA CYS A 45 5.25 -6.28 -3.23
C CYS A 45 5.03 -4.78 -3.49
N ALA A 46 6.03 -3.94 -3.21
CA ALA A 46 5.95 -2.51 -3.50
C ALA A 46 5.74 -2.22 -4.99
N GLY A 47 6.44 -2.93 -5.89
CA GLY A 47 6.26 -2.80 -7.33
C GLY A 47 4.85 -3.14 -7.79
N ILE A 48 4.28 -4.24 -7.29
CA ILE A 48 2.89 -4.64 -7.60
C ILE A 48 1.89 -3.59 -7.09
N LEU A 49 2.07 -3.09 -5.86
CA LEU A 49 1.19 -2.07 -5.30
C LEU A 49 1.24 -0.76 -6.10
N ILE A 50 2.42 -0.36 -6.58
CA ILE A 50 2.58 0.82 -7.45
C ILE A 50 1.86 0.61 -8.79
N LEU A 51 1.96 -0.57 -9.40
CA LEU A 51 1.25 -0.89 -10.64
C LEU A 51 -0.27 -0.82 -10.45
N ILE A 52 -0.78 -1.42 -9.36
CA ILE A 52 -2.20 -1.37 -9.01
C ILE A 52 -2.66 0.08 -8.80
N ALA A 53 -1.91 0.86 -8.01
CA ALA A 53 -2.23 2.27 -7.76
C ALA A 53 -2.27 3.08 -9.06
N THR A 54 -1.28 2.87 -9.94
CA THR A 54 -1.21 3.55 -11.24
C THR A 54 -2.42 3.20 -12.12
N TRP A 55 -2.73 1.92 -12.26
CA TRP A 55 -3.89 1.47 -13.05
C TRP A 55 -5.21 1.98 -12.48
N LEU A 56 -5.38 1.97 -11.17
CA LEU A 56 -6.56 2.51 -10.52
C LEU A 56 -6.70 4.00 -10.79
N GLN A 57 -5.60 4.76 -10.71
CA GLN A 57 -5.61 6.18 -10.98
C GLN A 57 -5.97 6.47 -12.45
N VAL A 58 -5.37 5.74 -13.39
CA VAL A 58 -5.71 5.85 -14.82
C VAL A 58 -7.17 5.53 -15.06
N ALA A 59 -7.71 4.45 -14.47
CA ALA A 59 -9.11 4.08 -14.58
C ALA A 59 -10.04 5.17 -14.02
N THR A 60 -9.73 5.73 -12.84
CA THR A 60 -10.54 6.83 -12.28
C THR A 60 -10.51 8.08 -13.17
N ILE A 61 -9.35 8.45 -13.73
CA ILE A 61 -9.25 9.57 -14.67
C ILE A 61 -10.07 9.29 -15.94
N HIS A 62 -9.99 8.06 -16.45
CA HIS A 62 -10.73 7.65 -17.63
C HIS A 62 -12.25 7.74 -17.39
N HIS A 63 -12.76 7.19 -16.29
CA HIS A 63 -14.18 7.29 -15.95
C HIS A 63 -14.64 8.74 -15.74
N MET A 64 -13.87 9.57 -15.05
CA MET A 64 -14.19 11.00 -14.92
C MET A 64 -14.18 11.74 -16.27
N MET A 65 -13.37 11.30 -17.24
CA MET A 65 -13.38 11.87 -18.59
C MET A 65 -14.66 11.52 -19.34
N LEU A 66 -15.11 10.27 -19.24
CA LEU A 66 -16.32 9.78 -19.90
C LEU A 66 -17.58 10.43 -19.32
N GLU A 67 -17.67 10.56 -18.00
CA GLU A 67 -18.76 11.30 -17.33
C GLU A 67 -18.86 12.75 -17.83
N LYS A 68 -17.72 13.44 -18.01
CA LYS A 68 -17.68 14.81 -18.55
C LYS A 68 -18.15 14.90 -20.01
N ARG A 69 -18.04 13.82 -20.77
CA ARG A 69 -18.49 13.73 -22.17
C ARG A 69 -19.97 13.31 -22.28
N GLY A 70 -20.63 13.03 -21.17
CA GLY A 70 -21.98 12.45 -21.16
C GLY A 70 -22.00 10.97 -21.56
N GLU A 71 -20.82 10.35 -21.66
CA GLU A 71 -20.65 8.92 -21.93
C GLU A 71 -20.70 8.21 -20.57
N ASN A 72 -21.91 8.00 -20.04
CA ASN A 72 -22.08 7.27 -18.78
C ASN A 72 -21.84 5.77 -19.00
N ILE A 73 -20.90 5.18 -18.25
CA ILE A 73 -20.69 3.72 -18.13
C ILE A 73 -21.32 3.27 -16.80
#